data_AF-A0A0K8QQP8-F1
#
_entry.id   AF-A0A0K8QQP8-F1
#
_cell.length_a   1.000
_cell.length_b   1.000
_cell.length_c   1.000
_cell.angle_alpha   90.00
_cell.angle_beta   90.00
_cell.angle_gamma   90.00
#
_symmetry.space_group_name_H-M   'P 1'
#
loop_
_entity.id
_entity.type
_entity.pdbx_description
1 polymer ?
#
loop_
_entity_poly.entity_id
_entity_poly.type
_entity_poly.pdbx_seq_one_letter_code
_entity_poly.pdbx_strand_id
1 'polypeptide(L)'
;MSQSTAIVTGAGGAIAASVIDAFEAAGWRLALIAYNDAERQRLERDRPRHLVVQADLADDAAAHAALAHVIGHFGAVDALLNIAGGFAMAAAAETAPSALEAQLDINLRTAFNATRAVLPHMLQRKRGFVLGVGAVAAIRGGAQVGAYAASKAALVAWLRSVRAEVSPQGVEVAIVYPMASVDTPANRAAMPDSDPSRWIGPDELAATILHLATRSGRGRIHEVEVYPPA
;
A
#
# COMPACT_ATOMS: atom_id res chain seq x y z
N MET A 1 -23.77 14.23 3.13
CA MET A 1 -22.86 13.55 2.19
C MET A 1 -22.41 12.25 2.85
N SER A 2 -22.41 11.11 2.17
CA SER A 2 -21.91 9.86 2.77
C SER A 2 -20.40 9.96 2.98
N GLN A 3 -19.90 9.51 4.12
CA GLN A 3 -18.46 9.46 4.41
C GLN A 3 -17.75 8.49 3.46
N SER A 4 -16.60 8.90 2.93
CA SER A 4 -15.75 8.06 2.09
C SER A 4 -15.13 6.91 2.91
N THR A 5 -14.91 5.77 2.26
CA THR A 5 -14.32 4.58 2.88
C THR A 5 -13.04 4.17 2.17
N ALA A 6 -11.97 3.86 2.92
CA ALA A 6 -10.73 3.30 2.39
C ALA A 6 -10.35 1.97 3.06
N ILE A 7 -9.79 1.05 2.28
CA ILE A 7 -9.10 -0.14 2.77
C ILE A 7 -7.61 0.16 2.83
N VAL A 8 -6.96 -0.11 3.96
CA VAL A 8 -5.51 0.03 4.14
C VAL A 8 -4.91 -1.34 4.38
N THR A 9 -4.07 -1.82 3.46
CA THR A 9 -3.35 -3.08 3.64
C THR A 9 -2.07 -2.88 4.45
N GLY A 10 -1.63 -3.90 5.20
CA GLY A 10 -0.42 -3.78 6.04
C GLY A 10 -0.58 -2.74 7.14
N ALA A 11 -1.77 -2.67 7.75
CA ALA A 11 -2.18 -1.59 8.63
C ALA A 11 -1.30 -1.47 9.90
N GLY A 12 -0.59 -2.51 10.31
CA GLY A 12 0.37 -2.43 11.41
C GLY A 12 1.74 -1.83 11.06
N GLY A 13 2.00 -1.48 9.81
CA GLY A 13 3.28 -0.92 9.35
C GLY A 13 3.45 0.57 9.65
N ALA A 14 4.69 1.04 9.70
CA ALA A 14 5.02 2.43 10.04
C ALA A 14 4.48 3.46 9.03
N ILE A 15 4.55 3.17 7.72
CA ILE A 15 3.96 4.04 6.68
C ILE A 15 2.43 4.04 6.79
N ALA A 16 1.83 2.87 7.06
CA ALA A 16 0.39 2.75 7.21
C ALA A 16 -0.13 3.57 8.39
N ALA A 17 0.61 3.68 9.50
CA ALA A 17 0.23 4.52 10.64
C ALA A 17 -0.02 5.99 10.22
N SER A 18 0.94 6.61 9.52
CA SER A 18 0.78 7.98 9.01
C SER A 18 -0.35 8.11 7.99
N VAL A 19 -0.53 7.11 7.11
CA VAL A 19 -1.65 7.08 6.15
C VAL A 19 -3.00 7.00 6.87
N ILE A 20 -3.12 6.16 7.90
CA ILE A 20 -4.31 6.02 8.73
C ILE A 20 -4.61 7.35 9.42
N ASP A 21 -3.61 7.98 10.03
CA ASP A 21 -3.75 9.30 10.68
C ASP A 21 -4.25 10.37 9.71
N ALA A 22 -3.64 10.47 8.52
CA ALA A 22 -4.02 11.45 7.52
C ALA A 22 -5.46 11.25 7.00
N PHE A 23 -5.86 10.01 6.70
CA PHE A 23 -7.21 9.72 6.21
C PHE A 23 -8.28 9.85 7.31
N GLU A 24 -7.95 9.46 8.53
CA GLU A 24 -8.81 9.64 9.70
C GLU A 24 -9.05 11.13 9.99
N ALA A 25 -8.00 11.95 9.96
CA ALA A 25 -8.12 13.41 10.08
C ALA A 25 -8.96 14.04 8.96
N ALA A 26 -8.94 13.45 7.76
CA ALA A 26 -9.78 13.84 6.63
C ALA A 26 -11.22 13.29 6.70
N GLY A 27 -11.60 12.59 7.78
CA GLY A 27 -12.97 12.11 8.00
C GLY A 27 -13.34 10.84 7.23
N TRP A 28 -12.36 10.07 6.77
CA TRP A 28 -12.60 8.78 6.11
C TRP A 28 -12.87 7.68 7.14
N ARG A 29 -13.76 6.74 6.77
CA ARG A 29 -13.91 5.46 7.47
C ARG A 29 -12.87 4.48 6.94
N LEU A 30 -12.20 3.75 7.82
CA LEU A 30 -11.13 2.85 7.41
C LEU A 30 -11.47 1.39 7.72
N ALA A 31 -11.07 0.52 6.78
CA ALA A 31 -10.87 -0.89 7.01
C ALA A 31 -9.36 -1.16 7.08
N LEU A 32 -8.89 -1.60 8.22
CA LEU A 32 -7.48 -1.84 8.51
C LEU A 32 -7.20 -3.34 8.39
N ILE A 33 -6.46 -3.74 7.36
CA ILE A 33 -6.12 -5.15 7.16
C ILE A 33 -4.84 -5.46 7.95
N ALA A 34 -5.01 -6.23 9.02
CA ALA A 34 -3.96 -6.75 9.87
C ALA A 34 -3.42 -8.07 9.30
N TYR A 35 -2.09 -8.25 9.31
CA TYR A 35 -1.52 -9.52 8.83
C TYR A 35 -1.81 -10.70 9.76
N ASN A 36 -1.72 -10.50 11.08
CA ASN A 36 -1.91 -11.53 12.09
C ASN A 36 -2.77 -11.04 13.27
N ASP A 37 -3.13 -11.96 14.16
CA ASP A 37 -4.02 -11.70 15.29
C ASP A 37 -3.46 -10.70 16.31
N ALA A 38 -2.14 -10.75 16.57
CA ALA A 38 -1.49 -9.82 17.49
C ALA A 38 -1.55 -8.38 16.94
N GLU A 39 -1.38 -8.22 15.63
CA GLU A 39 -1.58 -6.96 14.95
C GLU A 39 -3.04 -6.50 14.97
N ARG A 40 -4.00 -7.41 14.73
CA ARG A 40 -5.44 -7.10 14.82
C ARG A 40 -5.79 -6.52 16.19
N GLN A 41 -5.44 -7.23 17.26
CA GLN A 41 -5.75 -6.81 18.64
C GLN A 41 -5.15 -5.46 18.99
N ARG A 42 -3.91 -5.20 18.53
CA ARG A 42 -3.25 -3.89 18.70
C ARG A 42 -4.03 -2.80 17.98
N LEU A 43 -4.37 -3.01 16.71
CA LEU A 43 -5.11 -2.03 15.91
C LEU A 43 -6.52 -1.79 16.46
N GLU A 44 -7.24 -2.82 16.91
CA GLU A 44 -8.57 -2.66 17.51
C GLU A 44 -8.53 -1.77 18.77
N ARG A 45 -7.49 -1.95 19.60
CA ARG A 45 -7.28 -1.14 20.80
C ARG A 45 -6.87 0.30 20.45
N ASP A 46 -5.94 0.47 19.52
CA ASP A 46 -5.34 1.77 19.23
C ASP A 46 -6.20 2.61 18.25
N ARG A 47 -7.07 1.95 17.47
CA ARG A 47 -7.91 2.54 16.40
C ARG A 47 -9.38 2.07 16.49
N PRO A 48 -10.06 2.24 17.64
CA PRO A 48 -11.38 1.65 17.90
C PRO A 48 -12.53 2.18 17.02
N ARG A 49 -12.29 3.24 16.24
CA ARG A 49 -13.27 3.82 15.31
C ARG A 49 -13.32 3.11 13.95
N HIS A 50 -12.32 2.28 13.65
CA HIS A 50 -12.16 1.66 12.34
C HIS A 50 -12.44 0.17 12.39
N LEU A 51 -12.88 -0.38 11.27
CA LEU A 51 -13.02 -1.83 11.13
C LEU A 51 -11.63 -2.44 11.00
N VAL A 52 -11.29 -3.42 11.83
CA VAL A 52 -10.04 -4.18 11.71
C VAL A 52 -10.37 -5.58 11.24
N VAL A 53 -9.68 -6.05 10.20
CA VAL A 53 -9.85 -7.40 9.65
C VAL A 53 -8.49 -8.06 9.59
N GLN A 54 -8.36 -9.25 10.18
CA GLN A 54 -7.14 -10.04 10.03
C GLN A 54 -7.25 -10.87 8.74
N ALA A 55 -6.23 -10.78 7.89
CA ALA A 55 -6.09 -11.63 6.70
C ALA A 55 -4.64 -11.67 6.22
N ASP A 56 -4.19 -12.86 5.82
CA ASP A 56 -3.00 -12.97 4.97
C ASP A 56 -3.40 -12.70 3.52
N LEU A 57 -3.04 -11.52 3.00
CA LEU A 57 -3.39 -11.12 1.65
C LEU A 57 -2.57 -11.84 0.57
N ALA A 58 -1.51 -12.57 0.91
CA ALA A 58 -0.80 -13.42 -0.06
C ALA A 58 -1.63 -14.67 -0.43
N ASP A 59 -2.59 -15.06 0.41
CA ASP A 59 -3.59 -16.08 0.12
C ASP A 59 -4.80 -15.46 -0.61
N ASP A 60 -5.10 -15.98 -1.81
CA ASP A 60 -6.16 -15.46 -2.67
C ASP A 60 -7.55 -15.59 -2.03
N ALA A 61 -7.84 -16.71 -1.37
CA ALA A 61 -9.14 -16.95 -0.76
C ALA A 61 -9.36 -16.07 0.48
N ALA A 62 -8.34 -15.92 1.32
CA ALA A 62 -8.35 -15.03 2.48
C ALA A 62 -8.52 -13.57 2.06
N ALA A 63 -7.82 -13.12 1.00
CA ALA A 63 -7.99 -11.77 0.46
C ALA A 63 -9.42 -11.53 -0.04
N HIS A 64 -10.01 -12.46 -0.80
CA HIS A 64 -11.39 -12.33 -1.26
C HIS A 64 -12.39 -12.31 -0.11
N ALA A 65 -12.24 -13.20 0.87
CA ALA A 65 -13.13 -13.26 2.04
C ALA A 65 -13.06 -11.96 2.86
N ALA A 66 -11.85 -11.45 3.13
CA ALA A 66 -11.64 -10.24 3.89
C ALA A 66 -12.26 -9.02 3.18
N LEU A 67 -12.02 -8.86 1.89
CA LEU A 67 -12.51 -7.70 1.14
C LEU A 67 -14.03 -7.78 0.91
N ALA A 68 -14.59 -8.97 0.71
CA ALA A 68 -16.03 -9.17 0.70
C ALA A 68 -16.67 -8.78 2.04
N HIS A 69 -16.04 -9.15 3.17
CA HIS A 69 -16.50 -8.76 4.49
C HIS A 69 -16.48 -7.23 4.67
N VAL A 70 -15.40 -6.56 4.26
CA VAL A 70 -15.29 -5.10 4.32
C VAL A 70 -16.34 -4.40 3.46
N ILE A 71 -16.53 -4.86 2.21
CA ILE A 71 -17.54 -4.31 1.30
C ILE A 71 -18.95 -4.51 1.89
N GLY A 72 -19.24 -5.70 2.44
CA GLY A 72 -20.52 -5.97 3.10
C GLY A 72 -20.77 -5.09 4.32
N HIS A 73 -19.74 -4.82 5.12
CA HIS A 73 -19.83 -3.95 6.29
C HIS A 73 -20.11 -2.48 5.93
N PHE A 74 -19.38 -1.91 4.97
CA PHE A 74 -19.52 -0.49 4.62
C PHE A 74 -20.54 -0.20 3.51
N GLY A 75 -20.97 -1.22 2.77
CA GLY A 75 -21.79 -1.14 1.55
C GLY A 75 -21.04 -0.59 0.33
N ALA A 76 -20.06 0.29 0.54
CA ALA A 76 -19.22 0.85 -0.49
C ALA A 76 -17.82 1.20 0.02
N VAL A 77 -16.82 0.94 -0.82
CA VAL A 77 -15.40 1.26 -0.61
C VAL A 77 -14.92 2.16 -1.74
N ASP A 78 -14.37 3.32 -1.41
CA ASP A 78 -13.95 4.32 -2.39
C ASP A 78 -12.47 4.21 -2.75
N ALA A 79 -11.64 3.70 -1.82
CA ALA A 79 -10.21 3.51 -2.04
C ALA A 79 -9.69 2.16 -1.53
N LEU A 80 -8.75 1.57 -2.26
CA LEU A 80 -7.86 0.52 -1.80
C LEU A 80 -6.43 1.08 -1.79
N LEU A 81 -5.82 1.15 -0.61
CA LEU A 81 -4.46 1.60 -0.40
C LEU A 81 -3.56 0.39 -0.15
N ASN A 82 -2.86 -0.06 -1.19
CA ASN A 82 -1.90 -1.16 -1.08
C ASN A 82 -0.60 -0.64 -0.45
N ILE A 83 -0.57 -0.56 0.89
CA ILE A 83 0.57 -0.11 1.69
C ILE A 83 1.42 -1.30 2.17
N ALA A 84 0.85 -2.50 2.26
CA ALA A 84 1.58 -3.72 2.58
C ALA A 84 2.83 -3.87 1.70
N GLY A 85 3.94 -4.20 2.36
CA GLY A 85 5.22 -4.36 1.71
C GLY A 85 6.31 -4.65 2.74
N GLY A 86 7.41 -5.19 2.27
CA GLY A 86 8.58 -5.54 3.07
C GLY A 86 9.86 -5.28 2.32
N PHE A 87 10.97 -5.37 3.02
CA PHE A 87 12.30 -5.16 2.48
C PHE A 87 13.27 -6.14 3.14
N ALA A 88 14.12 -6.75 2.32
CA ALA A 88 15.25 -7.54 2.78
C ALA A 88 16.41 -7.36 1.81
N MET A 89 17.62 -7.22 2.35
CA MET A 89 18.85 -7.20 1.55
C MET A 89 19.42 -8.61 1.42
N ALA A 90 19.92 -8.93 0.24
CA ALA A 90 20.71 -10.12 -0.03
C ALA A 90 21.59 -9.88 -1.27
N ALA A 91 22.86 -10.27 -1.20
CA ALA A 91 23.73 -10.24 -2.38
C ALA A 91 23.16 -11.16 -3.48
N ALA A 92 23.37 -10.80 -4.75
CA ALA A 92 22.73 -11.52 -5.86
C ALA A 92 23.09 -13.03 -5.88
N ALA A 93 24.35 -13.37 -5.61
CA ALA A 93 24.81 -14.76 -5.55
C ALA A 93 24.36 -15.52 -4.28
N GLU A 94 23.95 -14.81 -3.24
CA GLU A 94 23.56 -15.37 -1.93
C GLU A 94 22.05 -15.35 -1.72
N THR A 95 21.29 -14.73 -2.63
CA THR A 95 19.85 -14.61 -2.53
C THR A 95 19.21 -15.99 -2.70
N ALA A 96 18.73 -16.56 -1.60
CA ALA A 96 18.00 -17.82 -1.64
C ALA A 96 16.68 -17.67 -2.44
N PRO A 97 16.24 -18.70 -3.18
CA PRO A 97 14.95 -18.66 -3.88
C PRO A 97 13.77 -18.32 -2.96
N SER A 98 13.79 -18.81 -1.71
CA SER A 98 12.75 -18.49 -0.72
C SER A 98 12.73 -17.01 -0.33
N ALA A 99 13.86 -16.32 -0.36
CA ALA A 99 13.92 -14.88 -0.11
C ALA A 99 13.30 -14.09 -1.27
N LEU A 100 13.49 -14.55 -2.51
CA LEU A 100 12.80 -13.98 -3.67
C LEU A 100 11.28 -14.17 -3.56
N GLU A 101 10.83 -15.39 -3.27
CA GLU A 101 9.40 -15.68 -3.09
C GLU A 101 8.78 -14.84 -1.97
N ALA A 102 9.45 -14.73 -0.81
CA ALA A 102 8.96 -13.90 0.27
C ALA A 102 8.80 -12.41 -0.13
N GLN A 103 9.72 -11.87 -0.93
CA GLN A 103 9.58 -10.50 -1.45
C GLN A 103 8.43 -10.39 -2.46
N LEU A 104 8.23 -11.38 -3.32
CA LEU A 104 7.09 -11.42 -4.25
C LEU A 104 5.76 -11.54 -3.50
N ASP A 105 5.68 -12.37 -2.47
CA ASP A 105 4.48 -12.56 -1.66
C ASP A 105 4.07 -11.24 -1.01
N ILE A 106 4.97 -10.62 -0.25
CA ILE A 106 4.63 -9.42 0.52
C ILE A 106 4.44 -8.16 -0.33
N ASN A 107 5.23 -7.97 -1.40
CA ASN A 107 5.21 -6.73 -2.18
C ASN A 107 4.31 -6.78 -3.41
N LEU A 108 4.05 -7.96 -3.97
CA LEU A 108 3.24 -8.12 -5.18
C LEU A 108 1.95 -8.89 -4.87
N ARG A 109 2.02 -10.11 -4.33
CA ARG A 109 0.83 -10.97 -4.21
C ARG A 109 -0.25 -10.37 -3.32
N THR A 110 0.14 -9.74 -2.21
CA THR A 110 -0.80 -9.00 -1.34
C THR A 110 -1.61 -7.96 -2.11
N ALA A 111 -0.94 -7.09 -2.88
CA ALA A 111 -1.58 -6.05 -3.67
C ALA A 111 -2.39 -6.61 -4.84
N PHE A 112 -1.85 -7.64 -5.50
CA PHE A 112 -2.49 -8.38 -6.59
C PHE A 112 -3.84 -8.95 -6.17
N ASN A 113 -3.84 -9.74 -5.09
CA ASN A 113 -5.04 -10.38 -4.57
C ASN A 113 -6.04 -9.35 -4.04
N ALA A 114 -5.58 -8.37 -3.27
CA ALA A 114 -6.45 -7.32 -2.73
C ALA A 114 -7.14 -6.52 -3.85
N THR A 115 -6.39 -6.15 -4.89
CA THR A 115 -6.98 -5.40 -6.00
C THR A 115 -7.96 -6.27 -6.78
N ARG A 116 -7.63 -7.52 -7.10
CA ARG A 116 -8.57 -8.44 -7.78
C ARG A 116 -9.87 -8.62 -7.00
N ALA A 117 -9.80 -8.69 -5.68
CA ALA A 117 -10.96 -8.87 -4.83
C ALA A 117 -11.84 -7.60 -4.72
N VAL A 118 -11.27 -6.38 -4.77
CA VAL A 118 -12.06 -5.13 -4.68
C VAL A 118 -12.54 -4.62 -6.04
N LEU A 119 -11.83 -4.94 -7.12
CA LEU A 119 -12.00 -4.30 -8.41
C LEU A 119 -13.39 -4.51 -9.04
N PRO A 120 -14.02 -5.70 -8.99
CA PRO A 120 -15.38 -5.89 -9.50
C PRO A 120 -16.39 -4.92 -8.87
N HIS A 121 -16.29 -4.68 -7.56
CA HIS A 121 -17.14 -3.73 -6.84
C HIS A 121 -16.93 -2.29 -7.31
N MET A 122 -15.68 -1.86 -7.50
CA MET A 122 -15.36 -0.53 -8.01
C MET A 122 -15.84 -0.32 -9.46
N LEU A 123 -15.68 -1.34 -10.31
CA LEU A 123 -16.11 -1.33 -11.71
C LEU A 123 -17.64 -1.24 -11.83
N GLN A 124 -18.38 -2.02 -11.02
CA GLN A 124 -19.84 -1.96 -10.99
C GLN A 124 -20.34 -0.56 -10.62
N ARG A 125 -19.64 0.12 -9.70
CA ARG A 125 -19.94 1.48 -9.26
C ARG A 125 -19.42 2.57 -10.21
N LYS A 126 -18.61 2.20 -11.20
CA LYS A 126 -17.87 3.12 -12.08
C LYS A 126 -17.10 4.21 -11.31
N ARG A 127 -16.63 3.84 -10.11
CA ARG A 127 -15.93 4.73 -9.19
C ARG A 127 -15.09 3.92 -8.23
N GLY A 128 -13.82 4.29 -8.11
CA GLY A 128 -12.90 3.74 -7.14
C GLY A 128 -11.49 4.28 -7.35
N PHE A 129 -10.65 4.13 -6.34
CA PHE A 129 -9.25 4.51 -6.37
C PHE A 129 -8.39 3.36 -5.85
N VAL A 130 -7.36 2.97 -6.61
CA VAL A 130 -6.37 1.99 -6.19
C VAL A 130 -5.00 2.67 -6.13
N LEU A 131 -4.34 2.58 -4.98
CA LEU A 131 -2.96 3.02 -4.81
C LEU A 131 -2.05 1.81 -4.66
N GLY A 132 -0.84 1.88 -5.24
CA GLY A 132 0.31 1.10 -4.80
C GLY A 132 1.49 1.96 -4.35
N VAL A 133 2.29 1.41 -3.44
CA VAL A 133 3.57 2.00 -3.02
C VAL A 133 4.72 1.29 -3.75
N GLY A 134 5.28 1.96 -4.74
CA GLY A 134 6.48 1.55 -5.46
C GLY A 134 7.75 1.76 -4.64
N ALA A 135 8.89 1.82 -5.33
CA ALA A 135 10.19 2.14 -4.72
C ALA A 135 11.18 2.58 -5.80
N VAL A 136 12.20 3.36 -5.43
CA VAL A 136 13.32 3.69 -6.34
C VAL A 136 13.98 2.44 -6.94
N ALA A 137 14.09 1.36 -6.15
CA ALA A 137 14.68 0.10 -6.59
C ALA A 137 13.90 -0.57 -7.74
N ALA A 138 12.59 -0.31 -7.86
CA ALA A 138 11.77 -0.79 -8.97
C ALA A 138 12.17 -0.16 -10.32
N ILE A 139 12.77 1.03 -10.27
CA ILE A 139 13.14 1.83 -11.44
C ILE A 139 14.62 1.67 -11.76
N ARG A 140 15.48 1.74 -10.74
CA ARG A 140 16.93 1.83 -10.89
C ARG A 140 17.67 0.54 -10.54
N GLY A 141 17.00 -0.42 -9.90
CA GLY A 141 17.68 -1.53 -9.25
C GLY A 141 18.59 -1.06 -8.11
N GLY A 142 19.56 -1.88 -7.74
CA GLY A 142 20.58 -1.55 -6.75
C GLY A 142 21.37 -2.78 -6.31
N ALA A 143 22.53 -2.55 -5.71
CA ALA A 143 23.29 -3.62 -5.08
C ALA A 143 22.49 -4.21 -3.91
N GLN A 144 22.55 -5.54 -3.77
CA GLN A 144 21.94 -6.30 -2.66
C GLN A 144 20.40 -6.20 -2.52
N VAL A 145 19.70 -5.56 -3.46
CA VAL A 145 18.24 -5.40 -3.42
C VAL A 145 17.53 -6.11 -4.56
N GLY A 146 18.19 -7.08 -5.22
CA GLY A 146 17.68 -7.72 -6.45
C GLY A 146 16.27 -8.30 -6.32
N ALA A 147 16.02 -9.13 -5.29
CA ALA A 147 14.70 -9.71 -5.04
C ALA A 147 13.63 -8.65 -4.73
N TYR A 148 13.96 -7.68 -3.88
CA TYR A 148 13.07 -6.56 -3.56
C TYR A 148 12.74 -5.72 -4.80
N ALA A 149 13.76 -5.32 -5.55
CA ALA A 149 13.65 -4.55 -6.79
C ALA A 149 12.75 -5.28 -7.81
N ALA A 150 12.97 -6.58 -8.03
CA ALA A 150 12.14 -7.40 -8.91
C ALA A 150 10.67 -7.41 -8.46
N SER A 151 10.41 -7.61 -7.17
CA SER A 151 9.04 -7.63 -6.63
C SER A 151 8.32 -6.28 -6.79
N LYS A 152 9.00 -5.15 -6.52
CA LYS A 152 8.43 -3.80 -6.68
C LYS A 152 8.29 -3.40 -8.14
N ALA A 153 9.20 -3.83 -9.03
CA ALA A 153 9.06 -3.64 -10.47
C ALA A 153 7.85 -4.40 -11.02
N ALA A 154 7.63 -5.64 -10.57
CA ALA A 154 6.45 -6.43 -10.93
C ALA A 154 5.14 -5.76 -10.44
N LEU A 155 5.10 -5.27 -9.20
CA LEU A 155 3.97 -4.50 -8.67
C LEU A 155 3.65 -3.29 -9.56
N VAL A 156 4.66 -2.49 -9.90
CA VAL A 156 4.51 -1.28 -10.73
C VAL A 156 3.99 -1.63 -12.11
N ALA A 157 4.59 -2.62 -12.76
CA ALA A 157 4.17 -3.06 -14.09
C ALA A 157 2.71 -3.54 -14.08
N TRP A 158 2.34 -4.35 -13.09
CA TRP A 158 0.98 -4.85 -12.97
C TRP A 158 -0.05 -3.74 -12.69
N LEU A 159 0.23 -2.79 -11.79
CA LEU A 159 -0.68 -1.66 -11.53
C LEU A 159 -0.85 -0.75 -12.75
N ARG A 160 0.19 -0.58 -13.57
CA ARG A 160 0.09 0.14 -14.85
C ARG A 160 -0.84 -0.58 -15.83
N SER A 161 -0.79 -1.91 -15.89
CA SER A 161 -1.71 -2.71 -16.70
C SER A 161 -3.16 -2.58 -16.20
N VAL A 162 -3.39 -2.76 -14.89
CA VAL A 162 -4.73 -2.57 -14.29
C VAL A 162 -5.26 -1.19 -14.61
N ARG A 163 -4.44 -0.15 -14.46
CA ARG A 163 -4.82 1.23 -14.80
C ARG A 163 -5.31 1.37 -16.23
N ALA A 164 -4.60 0.78 -17.20
CA ALA A 164 -4.96 0.85 -18.61
C ALA A 164 -6.33 0.20 -18.89
N GLU A 165 -6.65 -0.89 -18.19
CA GLU A 165 -7.91 -1.62 -18.34
C GLU A 165 -9.12 -0.89 -17.72
N VAL A 166 -8.93 -0.26 -16.55
CA VAL A 166 -10.06 0.22 -15.72
C VAL A 166 -10.28 1.72 -15.75
N SER A 167 -9.29 2.49 -16.22
CA SER A 167 -9.37 3.95 -16.37
C SER A 167 -10.58 4.44 -17.20
N PRO A 168 -10.97 3.78 -18.30
CA PRO A 168 -12.17 4.15 -19.06
C PRO A 168 -13.48 3.85 -18.32
N GLN A 169 -13.42 2.98 -17.31
CA GLN A 169 -14.59 2.48 -16.56
C GLN A 169 -14.81 3.26 -15.25
N GLY A 170 -14.07 4.35 -15.03
CA GLY A 170 -14.24 5.25 -13.88
C GLY A 170 -13.46 4.86 -12.62
N VAL A 171 -12.56 3.87 -12.71
CA VAL A 171 -11.66 3.50 -11.62
C VAL A 171 -10.28 4.11 -11.88
N GLU A 172 -9.75 4.82 -10.88
CA GLU A 172 -8.42 5.41 -10.94
C GLU A 172 -7.39 4.49 -10.29
N VAL A 173 -6.18 4.48 -10.85
CA VAL A 173 -5.04 3.75 -10.28
C VAL A 173 -3.84 4.69 -10.25
N ALA A 174 -3.19 4.80 -9.10
CA ALA A 174 -2.00 5.63 -8.91
C ALA A 174 -0.88 4.88 -8.18
N ILE A 175 0.37 5.32 -8.40
CA ILE A 175 1.55 4.75 -7.75
C ILE A 175 2.35 5.89 -7.11
N VAL A 176 2.73 5.73 -5.85
CA VAL A 176 3.67 6.62 -5.16
C VAL A 176 5.03 5.94 -5.03
N TYR A 177 6.11 6.66 -5.30
CA TYR A 177 7.48 6.16 -5.26
C TYR A 177 8.29 6.90 -4.21
N PRO A 178 8.58 6.29 -3.05
CA PRO A 178 9.65 6.76 -2.20
C PRO A 178 10.98 6.63 -2.94
N MET A 179 11.64 7.76 -3.18
CA MET A 179 12.88 7.85 -3.97
C MET A 179 14.15 7.66 -3.14
N ALA A 180 14.01 7.47 -1.83
CA ALA A 180 15.05 7.18 -0.87
C ALA A 180 14.46 6.41 0.33
N SER A 181 15.29 6.19 1.35
CA SER A 181 14.84 5.63 2.63
C SER A 181 13.72 6.46 3.24
N VAL A 182 12.69 5.78 3.74
CA VAL A 182 11.61 6.38 4.53
C VAL A 182 11.97 6.28 6.00
N ASP A 183 11.71 7.33 6.75
CA ASP A 183 12.01 7.39 8.17
C ASP A 183 11.06 6.50 8.99
N THR A 184 11.46 5.24 9.16
CA THR A 184 10.72 4.23 9.91
C THR A 184 11.59 3.64 11.01
N PRO A 185 10.99 3.13 12.11
CA PRO A 185 11.75 2.47 13.17
C PRO A 185 12.65 1.34 12.67
N ALA A 186 12.17 0.54 11.69
CA ALA A 186 12.94 -0.53 11.08
C ALA A 186 14.17 -0.01 10.33
N ASN A 187 14.03 1.07 9.55
CA ASN A 187 15.16 1.67 8.83
C ASN A 187 16.16 2.32 9.79
N ARG A 188 15.69 3.02 10.84
CA ARG A 188 16.57 3.56 11.89
C ARG A 188 17.38 2.46 12.58
N ALA A 189 16.76 1.33 12.88
CA ALA A 189 17.44 0.19 13.50
C ALA A 189 18.45 -0.48 12.55
N ALA A 190 18.13 -0.57 11.26
CA ALA A 190 19.00 -1.17 10.24
C ALA A 190 20.17 -0.25 9.82
N MET A 191 20.04 1.06 10.00
CA MET A 191 21.04 2.06 9.61
C MET A 191 21.31 3.05 10.76
N PRO A 192 21.87 2.59 11.89
CA PRO A 192 22.00 3.40 13.12
C PRO A 192 22.92 4.62 12.96
N ASP A 193 23.89 4.55 12.04
CA ASP A 193 24.86 5.63 11.80
C ASP A 193 24.37 6.67 10.76
N SER A 194 23.18 6.48 10.21
CA SER A 194 22.59 7.41 9.25
C SER A 194 21.86 8.57 9.95
N ASP A 195 21.78 9.70 9.26
CA ASP A 195 21.03 10.88 9.70
C ASP A 195 19.58 10.81 9.17
N PRO A 196 18.57 10.54 10.03
CA PRO A 196 17.19 10.38 9.59
C PRO A 196 16.56 11.69 9.09
N SER A 197 17.13 12.87 9.37
CA SER A 197 16.61 14.12 8.81
C SER A 197 16.83 14.23 7.29
N ARG A 198 17.63 13.33 6.71
CA ARG A 198 17.85 13.19 5.26
C ARG A 198 16.94 12.15 4.61
N TRP A 199 16.02 11.57 5.37
CA TRP A 199 15.09 10.55 4.90
C TRP A 199 13.72 11.15 4.61
N ILE A 200 12.90 10.42 3.85
CA ILE A 200 11.53 10.82 3.55
C ILE A 200 10.69 10.61 4.80
N GLY A 201 10.02 11.65 5.28
CA GLY A 201 9.05 11.54 6.37
C GLY A 201 7.83 10.69 5.94
N PRO A 202 7.36 9.74 6.76
CA PRO A 202 6.13 8.98 6.48
C PRO A 202 4.90 9.88 6.25
N ASP A 203 4.82 11.02 6.92
CA ASP A 203 3.72 11.97 6.79
C ASP A 203 3.68 12.64 5.40
N GLU A 204 4.83 12.81 4.74
CA GLU A 204 4.90 13.34 3.38
C GLU A 204 4.31 12.35 2.37
N LEU A 205 4.58 11.05 2.58
CA LEU A 205 3.95 9.99 1.80
C LEU A 205 2.43 9.95 2.07
N ALA A 206 2.01 10.07 3.33
CA ALA A 206 0.61 10.05 3.71
C ALA A 206 -0.16 11.24 3.10
N ALA A 207 0.40 12.46 3.18
CA ALA A 207 -0.18 13.66 2.58
C ALA A 207 -0.28 13.54 1.05
N THR A 208 0.77 13.01 0.41
CA THR A 208 0.76 12.71 -1.02
C THR A 208 -0.37 11.74 -1.34
N ILE A 209 -0.45 10.59 -0.66
CA ILE A 209 -1.48 9.56 -0.90
C ILE A 209 -2.89 10.13 -0.70
N LEU A 210 -3.11 10.92 0.34
CA LEU A 210 -4.40 11.57 0.59
C LEU A 210 -4.76 12.50 -0.55
N HIS A 211 -3.84 13.37 -0.98
CA HIS A 211 -4.04 14.24 -2.15
C HIS A 211 -4.40 13.44 -3.40
N LEU A 212 -3.74 12.30 -3.62
CA LEU A 212 -4.05 11.42 -4.75
C LEU A 212 -5.48 10.85 -4.65
N ALA A 213 -5.93 10.46 -3.46
CA ALA A 213 -7.24 9.86 -3.23
C ALA A 213 -8.41 10.86 -3.21
N THR A 214 -8.17 12.14 -2.88
CA THR A 214 -9.22 13.16 -2.69
C THR A 214 -9.34 14.17 -3.82
N ARG A 215 -8.51 14.08 -4.87
CA ARG A 215 -8.51 15.06 -5.97
C ARG A 215 -9.85 15.10 -6.71
N SER A 216 -10.11 16.22 -7.38
CA SER A 216 -11.25 16.32 -8.31
C SER A 216 -10.99 15.51 -9.59
N GLY A 217 -12.01 14.89 -10.16
CA GLY A 217 -11.90 14.04 -11.36
C GLY A 217 -11.59 14.76 -12.67
N ARG A 218 -11.26 16.06 -12.65
CA ARG A 218 -10.88 16.84 -13.86
C ARG A 218 -9.40 16.72 -14.23
N GLY A 219 -8.57 16.13 -13.38
CA GLY A 219 -7.16 15.87 -13.64
C GLY A 219 -6.76 14.51 -13.06
N ARG A 220 -5.81 13.81 -13.71
CA ARG A 220 -5.32 12.51 -13.28
C ARG A 220 -3.84 12.61 -12.94
N ILE A 221 -3.47 12.17 -11.74
CA ILE A 221 -2.06 11.98 -11.35
C ILE A 221 -1.85 10.48 -11.20
N HIS A 222 -1.06 9.94 -12.12
CA HIS A 222 -0.86 8.51 -12.28
C HIS A 222 0.29 7.99 -11.43
N GLU A 223 1.37 8.74 -11.34
CA GLU A 223 2.62 8.33 -10.73
C GLU A 223 3.26 9.55 -10.08
N VAL A 224 3.73 9.43 -8.84
CA VAL A 224 4.38 10.52 -8.10
C VAL A 224 5.65 10.01 -7.43
N GLU A 225 6.76 10.67 -7.72
CA GLU A 225 8.03 10.46 -7.03
C GLU A 225 8.13 11.39 -5.83
N VAL A 226 8.48 10.85 -4.66
CA VAL A 226 8.67 11.59 -3.42
C VAL A 226 10.14 11.49 -3.04
N TYR A 227 10.82 12.63 -3.00
CA TYR A 227 12.25 12.73 -2.73
C TYR A 227 12.52 13.09 -1.26
N PRO A 228 13.69 12.70 -0.71
CA PRO A 228 14.10 13.18 0.60
C PRO A 228 14.35 14.71 0.59
N PRO A 229 14.48 15.34 1.76
CA PRO A 229 14.92 16.73 1.87
C PRO A 229 16.23 16.99 1.12
N ALA A 230 16.39 18.22 0.61
CA ALA A 230 17.56 18.67 -0.13
C ALA A 230 18.82 18.77 0.74
#